data_AF-A0A957KYF3-F1
#
_entry.id   AF-A0A957KYF3-F1
#
_cell.length_a   1.000
_cell.length_b   1.000
_cell.length_c   1.000
_cell.angle_alpha   90.00
_cell.angle_beta   90.00
_cell.angle_gamma   90.00
#
_symmetry.space_group_name_H-M   'P 1'
#
loop_
_entity.id
_entity.type
_entity.pdbx_description
1 polymer ?
#
loop_
_entity_poly.entity_id
_entity_poly.type
_entity_poly.pdbx_seq_one_letter_code
_entity_poly.pdbx_strand_id
1 'polypeptide(L)'
;MQTRTDSQEQEWGVRLNVSAWASAKDWPDWANPYQREKWCEKGLIVWDQETQTVARLRGRHSLAILAQLRDSNEWEQQGCVVGEPAWRLSLDNPNEKGESVLADQIVLDPEQATALFDTLVQEENRLQKMAAEEEAEERRVLAQVYDTLLRERLCREGTRSGSE
;
A
#
# COMPACT_ATOMS: atom_id res chain seq x y z
N MET A 1 19.03 -12.48 -35.59
CA MET A 1 18.06 -11.44 -35.22
C MET A 1 18.34 -11.07 -33.77
N GLN A 2 18.47 -9.76 -33.51
CA GLN A 2 19.18 -9.17 -32.38
C GLN A 2 18.59 -9.56 -31.01
N THR A 3 19.51 -9.92 -30.12
CA THR A 3 19.36 -10.08 -28.68
C THR A 3 18.87 -8.77 -28.06
N ARG A 4 17.71 -8.82 -27.39
CA ARG A 4 17.17 -7.68 -26.63
C ARG A 4 17.94 -7.57 -25.31
N THR A 5 18.89 -6.64 -25.35
CA THR A 5 19.16 -5.59 -24.37
C THR A 5 19.46 -6.00 -22.94
N ASP A 6 20.72 -5.82 -22.58
CA ASP A 6 21.24 -5.55 -21.24
C ASP A 6 20.17 -4.86 -20.36
N SER A 7 19.53 -5.65 -19.50
CA SER A 7 18.86 -5.09 -18.33
C SER A 7 19.99 -4.75 -17.37
N GLN A 8 20.46 -3.51 -17.38
CA GLN A 8 21.09 -2.95 -16.20
C GLN A 8 20.11 -3.23 -15.06
N GLU A 9 20.50 -4.08 -14.12
CA GLU A 9 19.71 -4.37 -12.93
C GLU A 9 19.38 -3.04 -12.27
N GLN A 10 18.13 -2.60 -12.43
CA GLN A 10 17.71 -1.30 -11.94
C GLN A 10 17.61 -1.43 -10.42
N GLU A 11 18.60 -0.87 -9.72
CA GLU A 11 18.81 -1.03 -8.27
C GLU A 11 17.58 -0.58 -7.46
N TRP A 12 16.76 0.31 -8.00
CA TRP A 12 15.49 0.71 -7.42
C TRP A 12 14.46 0.99 -8.51
N GLY A 13 13.20 1.14 -8.12
CA GLY A 13 12.24 1.75 -9.02
C GLY A 13 10.85 1.94 -8.44
N VAL A 14 9.99 2.52 -9.27
CA VAL A 14 8.59 2.81 -8.96
C VAL A 14 7.70 2.47 -10.14
N ARG A 15 6.52 1.88 -9.87
CA ARG A 15 5.50 1.59 -10.89
C ARG A 15 4.10 1.71 -10.32
N LEU A 16 3.14 2.11 -11.15
CA LEU A 16 1.73 2.12 -10.79
C LEU A 16 1.02 0.87 -11.33
N ASN A 17 0.43 0.09 -10.42
CA ASN A 17 -0.50 -0.97 -10.76
C ASN A 17 -1.94 -0.45 -10.70
N VAL A 18 -2.56 -0.29 -11.87
CA VAL A 18 -3.95 0.20 -12.00
C VAL A 18 -5.01 -0.88 -11.82
N SER A 19 -4.69 -2.13 -12.11
CA SER A 19 -5.58 -3.27 -11.92
C SER A 19 -5.05 -4.20 -10.84
N ALA A 20 -5.95 -4.72 -10.00
CA ALA A 20 -5.63 -5.88 -9.19
C ALA A 20 -5.33 -7.05 -10.13
N TRP A 21 -4.33 -7.87 -9.82
CA TRP A 21 -3.92 -9.01 -10.64
C TRP A 21 -3.35 -8.59 -12.00
N ALA A 22 -2.52 -7.54 -12.01
CA ALA A 22 -1.63 -7.39 -13.15
C ALA A 22 -0.84 -8.70 -13.27
N SER A 23 -1.05 -9.47 -14.34
CA SER A 23 -0.38 -10.75 -14.63
C SER A 23 1.13 -10.59 -14.87
N ALA A 24 1.72 -9.53 -14.31
CA ALA A 24 3.06 -9.08 -14.50
C ALA A 24 3.98 -10.03 -13.73
N LYS A 25 4.55 -10.98 -14.47
CA LYS A 25 5.59 -11.91 -14.00
C LYS A 25 6.99 -11.28 -14.04
N ASP A 26 7.03 -9.96 -13.94
CA ASP A 26 8.23 -9.13 -14.04
C ASP A 26 8.72 -8.68 -12.67
N TRP A 27 8.36 -9.41 -11.61
CA TRP A 27 8.93 -9.17 -10.28
C TRP A 27 10.42 -9.51 -10.27
N PRO A 28 11.22 -8.85 -9.43
CA PRO A 28 12.62 -9.19 -9.27
C PRO A 28 12.82 -10.63 -8.80
N ASP A 29 13.90 -11.29 -9.24
CA ASP A 29 14.19 -12.69 -8.87
C ASP A 29 14.36 -12.89 -7.36
N TRP A 30 14.82 -11.85 -6.65
CA TRP A 30 14.97 -11.84 -5.20
C TRP A 30 13.64 -11.74 -4.45
N ALA A 31 12.54 -11.37 -5.10
CA ALA A 31 11.26 -11.18 -4.44
C ALA A 31 10.73 -12.51 -3.87
N ASN A 32 10.42 -12.52 -2.57
CA ASN A 32 9.82 -13.67 -1.90
C ASN A 32 8.31 -13.79 -2.22
N PRO A 33 7.62 -14.89 -1.86
CA PRO A 33 6.20 -15.07 -2.20
C PRO A 33 5.27 -13.94 -1.75
N TYR A 34 5.51 -13.38 -0.56
CA TYR A 34 4.74 -12.26 -0.02
C TYR A 34 4.95 -10.98 -0.83
N GLN A 35 6.19 -10.68 -1.21
CA GLN A 35 6.53 -9.54 -2.06
C GLN A 35 5.97 -9.70 -3.48
N ARG A 36 5.94 -10.92 -4.02
CA ARG A 36 5.32 -11.21 -5.33
C ARG A 36 3.82 -10.97 -5.33
N GLU A 37 3.15 -11.30 -4.22
CA GLU A 37 1.74 -10.97 -4.04
C GLU A 37 1.55 -9.45 -4.07
N LYS A 38 2.28 -8.70 -3.23
CA LYS A 38 2.28 -7.22 -3.24
C LYS A 38 2.55 -6.64 -4.62
N TRP A 39 3.50 -7.20 -5.35
CA TRP A 39 3.87 -6.77 -6.70
C TRP A 39 2.71 -6.82 -7.68
N CYS A 40 1.74 -7.71 -7.47
CA CYS A 40 0.56 -7.89 -8.32
C CYS A 40 -0.66 -7.08 -7.85
N GLU A 41 -0.59 -6.52 -6.64
CA GLU A 41 -1.68 -5.76 -6.05
C GLU A 41 -1.79 -4.36 -6.66
N LYS A 42 -3.01 -3.82 -6.63
CA LYS A 42 -3.29 -2.46 -7.05
C LYS A 42 -2.63 -1.46 -6.08
N GLY A 43 -1.97 -0.44 -6.62
CA GLY A 43 -1.22 0.56 -5.84
C GLY A 43 0.02 1.05 -6.57
N LEU A 44 0.72 1.99 -5.94
CA LEU A 44 2.07 2.36 -6.34
C LEU A 44 3.05 1.38 -5.68
N ILE A 45 3.83 0.68 -6.48
CA ILE A 45 4.87 -0.24 -6.03
C ILE A 45 6.20 0.50 -6.08
N VAL A 46 6.90 0.52 -4.96
CA VAL A 46 8.29 1.01 -4.86
C VAL A 46 9.14 -0.18 -4.45
N TRP A 47 10.29 -0.38 -5.08
CA TRP A 47 11.21 -1.44 -4.72
C TRP A 47 12.64 -0.94 -4.66
N ASP A 48 13.41 -1.62 -3.83
CA ASP A 48 14.85 -1.44 -3.71
C ASP A 48 15.52 -2.82 -3.67
N GLN A 49 16.48 -3.01 -4.57
CA GLN A 49 17.24 -4.24 -4.73
C GLN A 49 18.28 -4.40 -3.63
N GLU A 50 18.87 -3.31 -3.12
CA GLU A 50 19.90 -3.38 -2.09
C GLU A 50 19.32 -3.95 -0.79
N THR A 51 18.19 -3.40 -0.34
CA THR A 51 17.49 -3.89 0.85
C THR A 51 16.53 -5.06 0.56
N GLN A 52 16.41 -5.48 -0.70
CA GLN A 52 15.45 -6.50 -1.16
C GLN A 52 14.03 -6.25 -0.63
N THR A 53 13.59 -4.99 -0.67
CA THR A 53 12.31 -4.55 -0.10
C THR A 53 11.34 -4.11 -1.20
N VAL A 54 10.07 -4.47 -1.05
CA VAL A 54 8.97 -4.01 -1.90
C VAL A 54 7.91 -3.37 -1.02
N ALA A 55 7.70 -2.07 -1.20
CA ALA A 55 6.65 -1.31 -0.55
C ALA A 55 5.46 -1.13 -1.50
N ARG A 56 4.25 -1.36 -1.01
CA ARG A 56 3.01 -1.04 -1.72
C ARG A 56 2.32 0.14 -1.06
N LEU A 57 2.16 1.22 -1.81
CA LEU A 57 1.43 2.40 -1.39
C LEU A 57 0.04 2.41 -2.05
N ARG A 58 -1.01 2.38 -1.23
CA ARG A 58 -2.40 2.54 -1.69
C ARG A 58 -2.64 3.94 -2.24
N GLY A 59 -3.67 4.11 -3.07
CA GLY A 59 -3.99 5.39 -3.72
C GLY A 59 -4.06 6.55 -2.72
N ARG A 60 -4.79 6.38 -1.60
CA ARG A 60 -4.87 7.40 -0.56
C ARG A 60 -3.52 7.75 0.08
N HIS A 61 -2.66 6.76 0.24
CA HIS A 61 -1.39 6.93 0.93
C HIS A 61 -0.35 7.57 0.00
N SER A 62 -0.31 7.17 -1.27
CA SER A 62 0.48 7.83 -2.30
C SER A 62 0.12 9.32 -2.43
N LEU A 63 -1.16 9.66 -2.36
CA LEU A 63 -1.60 11.07 -2.36
C LEU A 63 -1.20 11.81 -1.08
N ALA A 64 -1.23 11.14 0.07
CA ALA A 64 -0.77 11.74 1.32
C ALA A 64 0.74 12.03 1.27
N ILE A 65 1.55 11.12 0.72
CA ILE A 65 2.98 11.35 0.47
C ILE A 65 3.15 12.51 -0.51
N LEU A 66 2.43 12.53 -1.63
CA LEU A 66 2.50 13.64 -2.59
C LEU A 66 2.18 15.00 -1.94
N ALA A 67 1.16 15.05 -1.08
CA ALA A 67 0.85 16.27 -0.32
C ALA A 67 2.00 16.66 0.61
N GLN A 68 2.57 15.73 1.36
CA GLN A 68 3.72 15.99 2.24
C GLN A 68 4.95 16.51 1.46
N LEU A 69 5.24 15.91 0.30
CA LEU A 69 6.34 16.35 -0.56
C LEU A 69 6.08 17.72 -1.22
N ARG A 70 4.82 18.14 -1.36
CA ARG A 70 4.48 19.50 -1.82
C ARG A 70 4.58 20.54 -0.71
N ASP A 71 4.36 20.14 0.54
CA ASP A 71 4.32 21.03 1.70
C ASP A 71 5.72 21.33 2.26
N SER A 72 6.74 20.53 1.93
CA SER A 72 8.13 20.70 2.36
C SER A 72 9.08 20.37 1.21
N ASN A 73 10.21 21.06 1.12
CA ASN A 73 11.28 20.77 0.16
C ASN A 73 12.49 20.08 0.81
N GLU A 74 12.41 19.69 2.10
CA GLU A 74 13.53 19.06 2.81
C GLU A 74 13.98 17.75 2.15
N TRP A 75 13.04 17.04 1.53
CA TRP A 75 13.29 15.79 0.82
C TRP A 75 14.17 15.97 -0.43
N GLU A 76 14.22 17.17 -1.02
CA GLU A 76 15.11 17.47 -2.15
C GLU A 76 16.59 17.42 -1.77
N GLN A 77 16.91 17.52 -0.47
CA GLN A 77 18.29 17.48 0.04
C GLN A 77 18.58 16.22 0.86
N GLN A 78 17.57 15.72 1.58
CA GLN A 78 17.73 14.63 2.54
C GLN A 78 17.17 13.28 2.02
N GLY A 79 16.43 13.30 0.90
CA GLY A 79 15.65 12.16 0.47
C GLY A 79 14.37 12.00 1.30
N CYS A 80 13.70 10.86 1.17
CA CYS A 80 12.49 10.58 1.93
C CYS A 80 12.36 9.11 2.29
N VAL A 81 11.53 8.80 3.28
CA VAL A 81 11.22 7.42 3.66
C VAL A 81 9.79 7.11 3.24
N VAL A 82 9.61 6.02 2.51
CA VAL A 82 8.30 5.50 2.12
C VAL A 82 8.09 4.11 2.69
N GLY A 83 6.85 3.75 2.98
CA GLY A 83 6.51 2.43 3.50
C GLY A 83 5.00 2.24 3.57
N GLU A 84 4.54 1.01 3.80
CA GLU A 84 3.12 0.73 3.93
C GLU A 84 2.64 1.06 5.35
N PRO A 85 1.59 1.89 5.54
CA PRO A 85 1.01 2.13 6.85
C PRO A 85 0.52 0.84 7.49
N ALA A 86 1.00 0.56 8.70
CA ALA A 86 0.67 -0.63 9.46
C ALA A 86 0.38 -0.28 10.92
N TRP A 87 -0.34 -1.17 11.60
CA TRP A 87 -0.62 -1.05 13.03
C TRP A 87 0.12 -2.16 13.77
N ARG A 88 1.02 -1.79 14.69
CA ARG A 88 1.74 -2.74 15.52
C ARG A 88 0.99 -2.96 16.83
N LEU A 89 0.66 -4.21 17.12
CA LEU A 89 0.05 -4.62 18.39
C LEU A 89 1.07 -5.41 19.21
N SER A 90 1.19 -5.08 20.49
CA SER A 90 1.99 -5.85 21.44
C SER A 90 1.20 -7.10 21.87
N LEU A 91 1.75 -8.29 21.62
CA LEU A 91 1.13 -9.55 22.07
C LEU A 91 1.41 -9.82 23.54
N ASP A 92 2.54 -9.32 24.06
CA ASP A 92 2.93 -9.47 25.46
C ASP A 92 2.11 -8.57 26.39
N ASN A 93 1.53 -7.50 25.85
CA ASN A 93 0.73 -6.55 26.60
C ASN A 93 -0.54 -6.15 25.83
N PRO A 94 -1.60 -6.98 25.84
CA PRO A 94 -2.79 -6.77 25.01
C PRO A 94 -3.62 -5.52 25.37
N ASN A 95 -3.32 -4.88 26.51
CA ASN A 95 -3.96 -3.64 26.94
C ASN A 95 -3.22 -2.38 26.45
N GLU A 96 -2.01 -2.52 25.88
CA GLU A 96 -1.33 -1.39 25.24
C GLU A 96 -2.06 -0.99 23.96
N LYS A 97 -2.26 0.32 23.79
CA LYS A 97 -2.76 0.86 22.53
C LYS A 97 -1.71 0.58 21.46
N GLY A 98 -2.11 -0.05 20.37
CA GLY A 98 -1.21 -0.27 19.25
C GLY A 98 -0.66 1.05 18.69
N GLU A 99 0.45 0.91 17.99
CA GLU A 99 1.21 2.03 17.42
C GLU A 99 1.08 2.04 15.90
N SER A 100 0.94 3.25 15.33
CA SER A 100 1.04 3.44 13.88
C SER A 100 2.51 3.36 13.46
N VAL A 101 2.83 2.44 12.55
CA VAL A 101 4.19 2.26 12.04
C VAL A 101 4.18 2.19 10.52
N LEU A 102 5.34 2.35 9.89
CA LEU A 102 5.53 2.02 8.48
C LEU A 102 6.17 0.63 8.38
N ALA A 103 5.52 -0.29 7.70
CA ALA A 103 6.06 -1.57 7.28
C ALA A 103 6.81 -1.41 5.95
N ASP A 104 7.77 -2.30 5.68
CA ASP A 104 8.53 -2.35 4.42
C ASP A 104 9.09 -0.99 4.01
N GLN A 105 9.78 -0.34 4.95
CA GLN A 105 10.33 0.99 4.73
C GLN A 105 11.47 0.94 3.72
N ILE A 106 11.43 1.86 2.76
CA ILE A 106 12.48 2.13 1.79
C ILE A 106 12.94 3.57 2.01
N VAL A 107 14.24 3.73 2.24
CA VAL A 107 14.87 5.05 2.33
C VAL A 107 15.31 5.42 0.93
N LEU A 108 14.74 6.50 0.40
CA LEU A 108 15.06 7.03 -0.91
C LEU A 108 16.05 8.17 -0.75
N ASP A 109 17.11 8.16 -1.55
CA ASP A 109 18.01 9.31 -1.69
C ASP A 109 17.29 10.50 -2.39
N PRO A 110 17.91 11.69 -2.45
CA PRO A 110 17.28 12.85 -3.09
C PRO A 110 16.92 12.67 -4.58
N GLU A 111 17.73 11.94 -5.34
CA GLU A 111 17.47 11.70 -6.77
C GLU A 111 16.27 10.76 -6.94
N GLN A 112 16.24 9.70 -6.12
CA GLN A 112 15.14 8.74 -6.06
C GLN A 112 13.84 9.39 -5.57
N ALA A 113 13.92 10.25 -4.55
CA ALA A 113 12.78 10.99 -4.02
C ALA A 113 12.20 11.95 -5.08
N THR A 114 13.06 12.60 -5.88
CA THR A 114 12.64 13.43 -7.01
C THR A 114 11.92 12.61 -8.08
N ALA A 115 12.47 11.47 -8.47
CA ALA A 115 11.84 10.59 -9.44
C ALA A 115 10.50 9.99 -8.92
N LEU A 116 10.41 9.69 -7.62
CA LEU A 116 9.15 9.33 -6.97
C LEU A 116 8.14 10.48 -7.04
N PHE A 117 8.55 11.70 -6.71
CA PHE A 117 7.70 12.88 -6.76
C PHE A 117 7.14 13.12 -8.16
N ASP A 118 8.01 13.08 -9.18
CA ASP A 118 7.61 13.23 -10.58
C ASP A 118 6.60 12.16 -11.00
N THR A 119 6.82 10.91 -10.58
CA THR A 119 5.90 9.80 -10.83
C THR A 119 4.55 10.02 -10.16
N LEU A 120 4.54 10.47 -8.89
CA LEU A 120 3.32 10.78 -8.14
C LEU A 120 2.53 11.92 -8.79
N VAL A 121 3.22 12.97 -9.26
CA VAL A 121 2.60 14.09 -9.98
C VAL A 121 2.01 13.63 -11.31
N GLN A 122 2.76 12.84 -12.09
CA GLN A 122 2.29 12.32 -13.38
C GLN A 122 1.05 11.44 -13.23
N GLU A 123 1.00 10.63 -12.17
CA GLU A 123 -0.06 9.66 -11.93
C GLU A 123 -1.16 10.14 -10.96
N GLU A 124 -1.13 11.42 -10.54
CA GLU A 124 -2.01 11.99 -9.52
C GLU A 124 -3.49 11.71 -9.80
N ASN A 125 -3.96 11.91 -11.03
CA ASN A 125 -5.35 11.65 -11.42
C ASN A 125 -5.74 10.18 -11.26
N ARG A 126 -4.83 9.24 -11.56
CA ARG A 126 -5.08 7.80 -11.39
C ARG A 126 -5.09 7.42 -9.92
N LEU A 127 -4.22 8.02 -9.12
CA LEU A 127 -4.18 7.83 -7.67
C LEU A 127 -5.44 8.39 -7.00
N GLN A 128 -5.97 9.53 -7.43
CA GLN A 128 -7.26 10.08 -6.97
C GLN A 128 -8.41 9.14 -7.25
N LYS A 129 -8.49 8.59 -8.47
CA LYS A 129 -9.50 7.59 -8.82
C LYS A 129 -9.36 6.33 -7.95
N MET A 130 -8.14 5.87 -7.74
CA MET A 130 -7.86 4.71 -6.89
C MET A 130 -8.28 4.95 -5.44
N ALA A 131 -7.98 6.12 -4.88
CA ALA A 131 -8.38 6.49 -3.52
C ALA A 131 -9.90 6.55 -3.36
N ALA A 132 -10.62 7.08 -4.35
CA ALA A 132 -12.08 7.10 -4.33
C ALA A 132 -12.70 5.69 -4.39
N GLU A 133 -12.11 4.80 -5.20
CA GLU A 133 -12.53 3.39 -5.27
C GLU A 133 -12.23 2.64 -3.95
N GLU A 134 -11.07 2.90 -3.33
CA GLU A 134 -10.71 2.37 -2.01
C GLU A 134 -11.73 2.80 -0.94
N GLU A 135 -12.10 4.09 -0.90
CA GLU A 135 -13.07 4.62 0.07
C GLU A 135 -14.46 4.02 -0.14
N ALA A 136 -14.90 3.88 -1.39
CA ALA A 136 -16.19 3.27 -1.70
C ALA A 136 -16.25 1.80 -1.26
N GLU A 137 -15.17 1.06 -1.48
CA GLU A 137 -15.06 -0.35 -1.08
C GLU A 137 -15.00 -0.50 0.44
N GLU A 138 -14.22 0.32 1.14
CA GLU A 138 -14.15 0.31 2.61
C GLU A 138 -15.53 0.59 3.24
N ARG A 139 -16.28 1.56 2.70
CA ARG A 139 -17.65 1.83 3.15
C ARG A 139 -18.59 0.64 2.92
N ARG A 140 -18.48 -0.02 1.75
CA ARG A 140 -19.28 -1.19 1.41
C ARG A 140 -19.02 -2.36 2.34
N VAL A 141 -17.75 -2.67 2.60
CA VAL A 141 -17.34 -3.74 3.51
C VAL A 141 -17.78 -3.45 4.93
N LEU A 142 -17.61 -2.21 5.40
CA LEU A 142 -18.04 -1.83 6.74
C LEU A 142 -19.56 -1.99 6.91
N ALA A 143 -20.35 -1.55 5.93
CA ALA A 143 -21.80 -1.74 5.95
C ALA A 143 -22.20 -3.23 6.03
N GLN A 144 -21.50 -4.10 5.30
CA GLN A 144 -21.73 -5.56 5.35
C GLN A 144 -21.40 -6.17 6.72
N VAL A 145 -20.33 -5.70 7.37
CA VAL A 145 -19.97 -6.13 8.73
C VAL A 145 -21.06 -5.72 9.71
N TYR A 146 -21.52 -4.46 9.67
CA TYR A 146 -22.61 -3.99 10.52
C TYR A 146 -23.90 -4.79 10.29
N ASP A 147 -24.29 -5.02 9.04
CA ASP A 147 -25.44 -5.84 8.68
C ASP A 147 -25.35 -7.25 9.27
N THR A 148 -24.17 -7.87 9.18
CA THR A 148 -23.92 -9.21 9.74
C THR A 148 -24.06 -9.21 11.26
N LEU A 149 -23.43 -8.26 11.95
CA LEU A 149 -23.49 -8.14 13.41
C LEU A 149 -24.92 -7.87 13.92
N LEU A 150 -25.67 -7.02 13.21
CA LEU A 150 -27.07 -6.73 13.54
C LEU A 150 -27.97 -7.95 13.32
N ARG A 151 -27.79 -8.69 12.22
CA ARG A 151 -28.53 -9.94 11.97
C ARG A 151 -28.23 -11.00 13.03
N GLU A 152 -26.96 -11.20 13.37
CA GLU A 152 -26.57 -12.16 14.41
C GLU A 152 -27.16 -11.79 15.78
N ARG A 153 -27.19 -10.50 16.12
CA ARG A 153 -27.82 -10.02 17.34
C ARG A 153 -29.33 -10.28 17.36
N LEU A 154 -30.03 -9.96 16.28
CA LEU A 154 -31.48 -10.17 16.16
C LEU A 154 -31.87 -11.66 16.20
N CYS A 155 -31.07 -12.55 15.59
CA CYS A 155 -31.28 -14.00 15.69
C CYS A 155 -31.09 -14.56 17.11
N ARG A 156 -30.16 -13.99 17.89
CA ARG A 156 -29.93 -14.37 19.31
C ARG A 156 -31.02 -13.85 20.25
N GLU A 157 -31.62 -12.70 19.94
CA GLU A 157 -32.72 -12.14 20.73
C GLU A 157 -34.06 -12.84 20.41
N GLY A 158 -34.29 -13.26 19.16
CA GLY A 158 -35.49 -14.00 18.76
C GLY A 158 -35.59 -15.43 19.32
N THR A 159 -34.47 -16.05 19.71
CA THR A 159 -34.45 -17.40 20.31
C THR A 159 -34.67 -17.42 21.82
N ARG A 160 -34.58 -16.27 22.52
CA ARG A 160 -34.85 -16.16 23.96
C ARG A 160 -36.32 -15.90 24.31
N SER A 161 -37.14 -15.48 23.36
CA SER A 161 -38.56 -15.15 23.60
C SER A 161 -39.54 -16.29 23.28
N GLY A 162 -39.05 -17.51 23.02
CA GLY A 162 -39.86 -18.67 22.63
C GLY A 162 -39.89 -19.80 23.67
N SER A 163 -39.64 -19.51 24.95
CA SER A 163 -39.63 -20.49 26.03
C SER A 163 -40.43 -19.99 27.23
N GLU A 164 -41.75 -19.85 27.06
CA GLU A 164 -42.74 -19.81 28.14
C GLU A 164 -43.90 -20.74 27.81
#